data_AF-A0A0G0GSV2-F1
#
_entry.id   AF-A0A0G0GSV2-F1
#
_cell.length_a   1.000
_cell.length_b   1.000
_cell.length_c   1.000
_cell.angle_alpha   90.00
_cell.angle_beta   90.00
_cell.angle_gamma   90.00
#
_symmetry.space_group_name_H-M   'P 1'
#
loop_
_entity.id
_entity.type
_entity.pdbx_description
1 polymer ?
#
loop_
_entity_poly.entity_id
_entity_poly.type
_entity_poly.pdbx_seq_one_letter_code
_entity_poly.pdbx_strand_id
1 'polypeptide(L)'
;MDTTIVIGIVLGVIVLFALYLYNSLISAKLRVKEAFSQIDVQLKRRTDLIPNLVETVKGYAKHEKGVFEKVTELRSELLKAKGPEQKSEANNMITDALKSIFAVAEAYPE
;
A
#
# COMPACT_ATOMS: atom_id res chain seq x y z
N MET A 1 -33.17 -16.62 44.96
CA MET A 1 -32.89 -16.63 43.52
C MET A 1 -32.22 -17.97 43.24
N ASP A 2 -32.88 -18.84 42.50
CA ASP A 2 -32.44 -20.24 42.39
C ASP A 2 -31.10 -20.30 41.67
N THR A 3 -30.17 -21.11 42.16
CA THR A 3 -28.80 -21.26 41.62
C THR A 3 -28.79 -21.58 40.12
N THR A 4 -29.84 -22.24 39.63
CA THR A 4 -30.09 -22.53 38.21
C THR A 4 -30.26 -21.26 37.36
N ILE A 5 -30.97 -20.25 37.88
CA ILE A 5 -31.16 -18.94 37.22
C ILE A 5 -29.83 -18.21 37.14
N VAL A 6 -29.04 -18.23 38.21
CA VAL A 6 -27.71 -17.61 38.23
C VAL A 6 -26.78 -18.26 37.20
N ILE A 7 -26.76 -19.60 37.14
CA ILE A 7 -25.97 -20.34 36.15
C ILE A 7 -26.42 -20.02 34.72
N GLY A 8 -27.73 -19.95 34.48
CA GLY A 8 -28.28 -19.59 33.17
C GLY A 8 -27.87 -18.19 32.71
N ILE A 9 -27.89 -17.20 33.62
CA ILE A 9 -27.45 -15.83 33.33
C ILE A 9 -25.95 -15.82 33.00
N VAL A 10 -25.13 -16.49 33.81
CA VAL A 10 -23.67 -16.55 33.59
C VAL A 10 -23.35 -17.18 32.23
N LEU A 11 -24.00 -18.29 31.89
CA LEU A 11 -23.87 -18.92 30.58
C LEU A 11 -24.30 -17.98 29.44
N GLY A 12 -25.43 -17.29 29.60
CA GLY A 12 -25.91 -16.32 28.63
C GLY A 12 -24.90 -15.19 28.39
N VAL A 13 -24.30 -14.65 29.45
CA VAL A 13 -23.26 -13.60 29.37
C VAL A 13 -22.03 -14.11 28.65
N ILE A 14 -21.56 -15.34 28.96
CA ILE A 14 -20.39 -15.93 28.30
C ILE A 14 -20.63 -16.09 26.80
N VAL A 15 -21.81 -16.58 26.41
CA VAL A 15 -22.17 -16.76 24.99
C VAL A 15 -22.22 -15.40 24.27
N LEU A 16 -22.87 -14.40 24.86
CA LEU A 16 -22.92 -13.05 24.28
C LEU A 16 -21.53 -12.41 24.16
N PHE A 17 -20.68 -12.59 25.16
CA PHE A 17 -19.30 -12.11 25.12
C PHE A 17 -18.49 -12.78 24.00
N ALA A 18 -18.62 -14.10 23.83
CA ALA A 18 -17.96 -14.84 22.76
C ALA A 18 -18.41 -14.35 21.36
N LEU A 19 -19.71 -14.12 21.18
CA LEU A 19 -20.26 -13.58 19.92
C LEU A 19 -19.75 -12.15 19.65
N TYR A 20 -19.71 -11.31 20.67
CA TYR A 20 -19.16 -9.96 20.56
C TYR A 20 -17.68 -9.98 20.15
N LEU A 21 -16.86 -10.81 20.81
CA LEU A 21 -15.44 -10.92 20.52
C LEU A 21 -15.20 -11.41 19.08
N TYR A 22 -15.94 -12.44 18.64
CA TYR A 22 -15.84 -12.96 17.28
C TYR A 22 -16.17 -11.89 16.23
N ASN A 23 -17.27 -11.15 16.41
CA ASN A 23 -17.66 -10.08 15.50
C ASN A 23 -16.64 -8.93 15.48
N SER A 24 -16.09 -8.57 16.65
CA SER A 24 -15.05 -7.54 16.76
C SER A 24 -13.79 -7.92 15.99
N LEU A 25 -13.33 -9.18 16.11
CA LEU A 25 -12.16 -9.68 15.39
C LEU A 25 -12.38 -9.70 13.86
N ILE A 26 -13.57 -10.09 13.40
CA ILE A 26 -13.92 -10.04 11.98
C ILE A 26 -13.91 -8.59 11.48
N SER A 27 -14.51 -7.68 12.23
CA SER A 27 -14.53 -6.26 11.88
C SER A 27 -13.11 -5.69 11.77
N ALA A 28 -12.24 -5.99 12.73
CA ALA A 28 -10.83 -5.60 12.68
C ALA A 28 -10.12 -6.14 11.44
N LYS A 29 -10.33 -7.43 11.10
CA LYS A 29 -9.75 -8.05 9.89
C LYS A 29 -10.21 -7.36 8.61
N LEU A 30 -11.49 -7.00 8.52
CA LEU A 30 -12.03 -6.27 7.37
C LEU A 30 -11.42 -4.86 7.26
N ARG A 31 -11.31 -4.13 8.37
CA ARG A 31 -10.67 -2.79 8.39
C ARG A 31 -9.23 -2.84 7.88
N VAL A 32 -8.45 -3.83 8.29
CA VAL A 32 -7.07 -4.01 7.80
C VAL A 32 -7.05 -4.26 6.28
N LYS A 33 -7.96 -5.09 5.79
CA LYS A 33 -8.08 -5.39 4.35
C LYS A 33 -8.49 -4.14 3.54
N GLU A 34 -9.44 -3.36 4.04
CA GLU A 34 -9.88 -2.11 3.43
C GLU A 34 -8.76 -1.06 3.40
N ALA A 35 -8.08 -0.85 4.53
CA ALA A 35 -6.94 0.06 4.61
C ALA A 35 -5.84 -0.34 3.61
N PHE A 36 -5.53 -1.63 3.51
CA PHE A 36 -4.56 -2.11 2.53
C PHE A 36 -5.03 -1.92 1.09
N SER A 37 -6.31 -2.14 0.80
CA SER A 37 -6.88 -1.87 -0.52
C SER A 37 -6.78 -0.40 -0.91
N GLN A 38 -6.95 0.53 0.05
CA GLN A 38 -6.78 1.96 -0.22
C GLN A 38 -5.33 2.29 -0.54
N ILE A 39 -4.36 1.74 0.21
CA ILE A 39 -2.93 1.88 -0.09
C ILE A 39 -2.63 1.36 -1.49
N ASP A 40 -3.19 0.20 -1.86
CA ASP A 40 -2.96 -0.39 -3.18
C ASP A 40 -3.43 0.54 -4.31
N VAL A 41 -4.61 1.15 -4.17
CA VAL A 41 -5.10 2.14 -5.14
C VAL A 41 -4.13 3.32 -5.27
N GLN A 42 -3.55 3.80 -4.16
CA GLN A 42 -2.57 4.90 -4.21
C GLN A 42 -1.27 4.49 -4.90
N LEU A 43 -0.76 3.29 -4.59
CA LEU A 43 0.45 2.76 -5.23
C LEU A 43 0.24 2.54 -6.74
N LYS A 44 -0.95 2.07 -7.12
CA LYS A 44 -1.34 1.96 -8.53
C LYS A 44 -1.37 3.33 -9.21
N ARG A 45 -2.05 4.32 -8.62
CA ARG A 45 -2.08 5.69 -9.16
C ARG A 45 -0.69 6.28 -9.32
N ARG A 46 0.20 6.08 -8.35
CA ARG A 46 1.61 6.50 -8.44
C ARG A 46 2.28 5.87 -9.66
N THR A 47 2.14 4.55 -9.80
CA THR A 47 2.73 3.78 -10.92
C THR A 47 2.19 4.22 -12.28
N ASP A 48 0.91 4.58 -12.35
CA ASP A 48 0.25 5.06 -13.57
C ASP A 48 0.74 6.45 -13.99
N LEU A 49 1.20 7.28 -13.04
CA LEU A 49 1.73 8.62 -13.31
C LEU A 49 3.23 8.64 -13.68
N ILE A 50 4.00 7.62 -13.31
CA ILE A 50 5.45 7.55 -13.59
C ILE A 50 5.78 7.70 -15.08
N PRO A 51 5.09 7.04 -16.03
CA PRO A 51 5.38 7.19 -17.46
C PRO A 51 5.27 8.65 -17.92
N ASN A 52 4.20 9.35 -17.51
CA ASN A 52 3.98 10.75 -17.87
C ASN A 52 5.09 11.67 -17.31
N LEU A 53 5.52 11.42 -16.06
CA LEU A 53 6.64 12.15 -15.46
C LEU A 53 7.94 11.90 -16.24
N VAL A 54 8.23 10.63 -16.54
CA VAL A 54 9.43 10.22 -17.29
C VAL A 54 9.43 10.81 -18.70
N GLU A 55 8.31 10.80 -19.41
CA GLU A 55 8.19 11.39 -20.75
C GLU A 55 8.44 12.91 -20.72
N THR A 56 7.93 13.59 -19.71
CA THR A 56 8.14 15.04 -19.53
C THR A 56 9.63 15.34 -19.34
N VAL A 57 10.31 14.63 -18.42
CA VAL A 57 11.76 14.85 -18.18
C VAL A 57 12.62 14.38 -19.35
N LYS A 58 12.23 13.30 -20.05
CA LYS A 58 12.89 12.83 -21.29
C LYS A 58 12.90 13.88 -22.40
N GLY A 59 11.89 14.76 -22.46
CA GLY A 59 11.83 15.85 -23.44
C GLY A 59 13.07 16.74 -23.37
N TYR A 60 13.55 16.99 -22.16
CA TYR A 60 14.63 17.93 -21.84
C TYR A 60 15.99 17.21 -21.60
N ALA A 61 15.98 16.03 -21.01
CA ALA A 61 17.18 15.28 -20.63
C ALA A 61 17.40 14.00 -21.47
N LYS A 62 17.55 14.13 -22.79
CA LYS A 62 17.61 12.98 -23.73
C LYS A 62 18.80 12.03 -23.55
N HIS A 63 19.87 12.47 -22.89
CA HIS A 63 21.09 11.70 -22.69
C HIS A 63 21.05 10.79 -21.44
N GLU A 64 20.04 10.95 -20.56
CA GLU A 64 19.92 10.24 -19.27
C GLU A 64 19.20 8.88 -19.36
N LYS A 65 19.54 8.08 -20.38
CA LYS A 65 18.86 6.80 -20.65
C LYS A 65 18.88 5.84 -19.45
N GLY A 66 20.02 5.72 -18.77
CA GLY A 66 20.17 4.80 -17.64
C GLY A 66 19.25 5.13 -16.46
N VAL A 67 19.02 6.41 -16.19
CA VAL A 67 18.09 6.85 -15.13
C VAL A 67 16.66 6.44 -15.49
N PHE A 68 16.24 6.67 -16.73
CA PHE A 68 14.89 6.32 -17.18
C PHE A 68 14.65 4.80 -17.24
N GLU A 69 15.65 4.03 -17.67
CA GLU A 69 15.59 2.58 -17.66
C GLU A 69 15.44 2.05 -16.24
N LYS A 70 16.20 2.58 -15.28
CA LYS A 70 16.10 2.16 -13.88
C LYS A 70 14.73 2.44 -13.29
N VAL A 71 14.15 3.61 -13.55
CA VAL A 71 12.79 3.95 -13.09
C VAL A 71 11.74 3.05 -13.75
N THR A 72 11.92 2.71 -15.03
CA THR A 72 11.00 1.82 -15.76
C THR A 72 11.05 0.38 -15.22
N GLU A 73 12.24 -0.11 -14.88
CA GLU A 73 12.43 -1.41 -14.23
C GLU A 73 11.74 -1.44 -12.87
N LEU A 74 12.05 -0.49 -11.99
CA LEU A 74 11.47 -0.42 -10.65
C LEU A 74 9.94 -0.25 -10.68
N ARG A 75 9.41 0.49 -11.66
CA ARG A 75 7.97 0.57 -11.92
C ARG A 75 7.35 -0.80 -12.18
N SER A 76 8.03 -1.63 -12.98
CA SER A 76 7.60 -3.00 -13.27
C SER A 76 7.63 -3.88 -12.02
N GLU A 77 8.63 -3.70 -11.16
CA GLU A 77 8.72 -4.41 -9.88
C GLU A 77 7.56 -4.05 -8.93
N LEU A 78 7.22 -2.75 -8.80
CA LEU A 78 6.07 -2.34 -7.98
C LEU A 78 4.75 -2.92 -8.50
N LEU A 79 4.57 -3.04 -9.82
CA LEU A 79 3.39 -3.68 -10.42
C LEU A 79 3.31 -5.18 -10.11
N LYS A 80 4.45 -5.85 -9.97
CA LYS A 80 4.54 -7.30 -9.70
C LYS A 80 4.48 -7.62 -8.21
N ALA A 81 4.80 -6.66 -7.34
CA ALA A 81 4.86 -6.85 -5.90
C ALA A 81 3.52 -7.31 -5.30
N LYS A 82 3.56 -8.35 -4.47
CA LYS A 82 2.37 -8.96 -3.85
C LYS A 82 2.40 -8.79 -2.33
N GLY A 83 1.25 -8.41 -1.79
CA GLY A 83 1.09 -8.19 -0.36
C GLY A 83 1.76 -6.90 0.14
N PRO A 84 1.59 -6.57 1.43
CA PRO A 84 1.98 -5.26 1.96
C PRO A 84 3.49 -5.02 1.99
N GLU A 85 4.26 -6.01 2.40
CA GLU A 85 5.70 -5.90 2.58
C GLU A 85 6.43 -5.66 1.27
N GLN A 86 6.22 -6.52 0.27
CA GLN A 86 6.82 -6.38 -1.05
C GLN A 86 6.41 -5.06 -1.72
N LYS A 87 5.15 -4.64 -1.56
CA LYS A 87 4.68 -3.35 -2.10
C LYS A 87 5.36 -2.17 -1.42
N SER A 88 5.58 -2.25 -0.11
CA SER A 88 6.31 -1.23 0.65
C SER A 88 7.76 -1.12 0.18
N GLU A 89 8.45 -2.24 0.05
CA GLU A 89 9.85 -2.28 -0.39
C GLU A 89 10.01 -1.74 -1.83
N ALA A 90 9.21 -2.24 -2.78
CA ALA A 90 9.22 -1.76 -4.16
C ALA A 90 8.87 -0.26 -4.26
N ASN A 91 7.93 0.21 -3.45
CA ASN A 91 7.61 1.63 -3.38
C ASN A 91 8.77 2.49 -2.85
N ASN A 92 9.55 1.99 -1.88
CA ASN A 92 10.72 2.69 -1.37
C ASN A 92 11.79 2.80 -2.47
N MET A 93 12.07 1.72 -3.19
CA MET A 93 13.03 1.72 -4.31
C MET A 93 12.64 2.74 -5.40
N ILE A 94 11.35 2.80 -5.78
CA ILE A 94 10.87 3.83 -6.72
C ILE A 94 11.05 5.22 -6.14
N THR A 95 10.79 5.42 -4.84
CA THR A 95 10.96 6.73 -4.20
C THR A 95 12.39 7.21 -4.28
N ASP A 96 13.36 6.32 -4.09
CA ASP A 96 14.76 6.66 -4.23
C ASP A 96 15.14 6.94 -5.68
N ALA A 97 14.67 6.15 -6.64
CA ALA A 97 14.94 6.39 -8.06
C ALA A 97 14.32 7.70 -8.60
N LEU A 98 13.17 8.12 -8.06
CA LEU A 98 12.57 9.41 -8.41
C LEU A 98 13.42 10.60 -7.95
N LYS A 99 14.23 10.46 -6.89
CA LYS A 99 15.19 11.52 -6.50
C LYS A 99 16.20 11.77 -7.62
N SER A 100 16.65 10.72 -8.30
CA SER A 100 17.53 10.85 -9.46
C SER A 100 16.83 11.54 -10.64
N ILE A 101 15.53 11.31 -10.85
CA ILE A 101 14.75 12.04 -11.87
C ILE A 101 14.65 13.52 -11.53
N PHE A 102 14.44 13.88 -10.27
CA PHE A 102 14.43 15.29 -9.85
C PHE A 102 15.80 15.93 -10.00
N ALA A 103 16.89 15.24 -9.65
CA ALA A 103 18.24 15.74 -9.89
C ALA A 103 18.52 15.96 -11.39
N VAL A 104 18.04 15.08 -12.26
CA VAL A 104 18.11 15.27 -13.72
C VAL A 104 17.29 16.49 -14.13
N ALA A 105 16.04 16.64 -13.66
CA ALA A 105 15.23 17.81 -13.98
C ALA A 105 15.87 19.13 -13.50
N GLU A 106 16.54 19.14 -12.34
CA GLU A 106 17.27 20.30 -11.84
C GLU A 106 18.51 20.63 -12.69
N ALA A 107 19.18 19.62 -13.23
CA ALA A 107 20.32 19.79 -14.13
C ALA A 107 19.92 20.31 -15.53
N TYR A 108 18.66 20.12 -15.92
CA TYR A 108 18.10 20.54 -17.21
C TYR A 108 16.84 21.42 -17.00
N PRO A 109 17.00 22.71 -16.62
CA PRO A 109 15.91 23.60 -16.20
C PRO A 109 15.08 24.23 -17.34
N GLU A 110 15.45 24.00 -18.60
CA GLU A 110 14.69 24.45 -19.79
C GLU A 110 13.50 23.53 -20.07
#